data_AF-A0A0C3C0H9-F1
#
_entry.id   AF-A0A0C3C0H9-F1
#
_cell.length_a   1.000
_cell.length_b   1.000
_cell.length_c   1.000
_cell.angle_alpha   90.00
_cell.angle_beta   90.00
_cell.angle_gamma   90.00
#
_symmetry.space_group_name_H-M   'P 1'
#
loop_
_entity.id
_entity.type
_entity.pdbx_description
1 polymer ?
#
loop_
_entity_poly.entity_id
_entity_poly.type
_entity_poly.pdbx_seq_one_letter_code
_entity_poly.pdbx_strand_id
1 'polypeptide(L)'
;MAEAILSRLLPSHVVLESTMKMPIQKAASYSKEVYTIVNMAMGQLEELLNGASLRHGSQEWPKEAKRLRNLTPSSRTIAIVGGTGAGKSTGMNAVCRCLLLASSSVVLHVDNAFRACTSVITKIQYSETSHFRARVHFITRDAFQAKLKLLLEDVVPSDVGEGIDRNQTDKSPADHSKATLFQLISLRGSTLLDLNVEQLLEDSVVAPFLSNPLPHEIVAQDTTQLREKLRPFVTSNIDHPDEPALWRLVDTVELFGDISALSTGITIIDLPGYGDADSSRNNIAEEYVKTADCIILVADLKRARDDIHIHKYFTKILKQLLVDGRAVDDGSLTLVLTGADHASGDHEVTLYGDNKVTVNEFMKIAQNLEESLKNLKDAYTRVCAYLENGHDGVEIRNGIERMAYEINDQEKKLNTVISSKDITVANQNAEPSPLPIFSVGSRDFLALTRLESGRPAVFNNVEQTGIPQLVQYIRDIVLVLKKMTG
;
A
#
# COMPACT_ATOMS: atom_id res chain seq x y z
N MET A 1 14.85 11.31 -8.65
CA MET A 1 13.69 10.48 -9.09
C MET A 1 12.48 10.66 -8.17
N ALA A 2 12.64 10.48 -6.86
CA ALA A 2 11.58 10.70 -5.87
C ALA A 2 10.99 12.14 -5.90
N GLU A 3 11.83 13.18 -5.96
CA GLU A 3 11.40 14.59 -6.08
C GLU A 3 10.66 14.87 -7.41
N ALA A 4 11.08 14.23 -8.50
CA ALA A 4 10.43 14.32 -9.81
C ALA A 4 9.05 13.64 -9.87
N ILE A 5 8.86 12.59 -9.08
CA ILE A 5 7.56 11.95 -8.90
C ILE A 5 6.66 12.88 -8.08
N LEU A 6 7.23 13.52 -7.06
CA LEU A 6 6.47 14.39 -6.16
C LEU A 6 5.99 15.70 -6.83
N SER A 7 6.80 16.30 -7.71
CA SER A 7 6.40 17.49 -8.48
C SER A 7 5.27 17.23 -9.49
N ARG A 8 5.03 15.97 -9.86
CA ARG A 8 3.85 15.55 -10.65
C ARG A 8 2.65 15.14 -9.81
N LEU A 9 2.89 14.57 -8.62
CA LEU A 9 1.83 14.17 -7.69
C LEU A 9 1.18 15.37 -6.99
N LEU A 10 1.92 16.46 -6.76
CA LEU A 10 1.38 17.68 -6.17
C LEU A 10 0.60 18.50 -7.20
N PRO A 11 -0.64 18.92 -6.89
CA PRO A 11 -1.32 19.93 -7.70
C PRO A 11 -0.49 21.22 -7.73
N SER A 12 -0.48 21.92 -8.87
CA SER A 12 0.31 23.14 -9.15
C SER A 12 0.06 24.35 -8.22
N HIS A 13 -0.77 24.19 -7.18
CA HIS A 13 -1.20 25.20 -6.23
C HIS A 13 -0.91 24.84 -4.76
N VAL A 14 -0.26 23.70 -4.47
CA VAL A 14 0.07 23.29 -3.10
C VAL A 14 1.52 23.66 -2.79
N VAL A 15 1.73 24.69 -1.97
CA VAL A 15 3.05 25.06 -1.40
C VAL A 15 3.13 24.47 0.00
N LEU A 16 4.08 23.57 0.24
CA LEU A 16 4.35 23.04 1.57
C LEU A 16 5.57 23.79 2.15
N GLU A 17 5.34 24.67 3.12
CA GLU A 17 6.42 25.43 3.76
C GLU A 17 7.27 24.51 4.66
N SER A 18 8.60 24.60 4.55
CA SER A 18 9.56 23.82 5.32
C SER A 18 9.81 24.47 6.68
N THR A 19 9.57 23.77 7.78
CA THR A 19 10.03 24.18 9.12
C THR A 19 11.29 23.44 9.56
N MET A 20 12.19 24.19 10.22
CA MET A 20 13.59 23.84 10.57
C MET A 20 13.79 22.46 11.23
N LYS A 21 14.77 21.69 10.73
CA LYS A 21 15.26 20.44 11.35
C LYS A 21 16.40 20.71 12.35
N MET A 22 16.23 20.27 13.60
CA MET A 22 17.30 20.17 14.63
C MET A 22 17.67 18.71 14.90
N PRO A 23 18.91 18.41 15.38
CA PRO A 23 19.46 17.06 15.41
C PRO A 23 18.73 16.12 16.40
N ILE A 24 18.69 14.84 16.04
CA ILE A 24 18.01 13.74 16.74
C ILE A 24 18.98 13.09 17.75
N GLN A 25 18.64 13.05 19.04
CA GLN A 25 19.32 12.23 20.05
C GLN A 25 18.43 11.04 20.47
N LYS A 26 19.08 9.88 20.67
CA LYS A 26 18.48 8.54 20.84
C LYS A 26 17.46 8.45 21.98
N ALA A 27 16.26 7.94 21.69
CA ALA A 27 15.10 7.98 22.60
C ALA A 27 14.51 6.62 23.05
N ALA A 28 15.19 5.49 22.81
CA ALA A 28 14.63 4.17 23.13
C ALA A 28 14.44 3.89 24.65
N SER A 29 15.14 4.61 25.54
CA SER A 29 14.91 4.48 27.00
C SER A 29 13.70 5.28 27.51
N TYR A 30 13.25 6.28 26.74
CA TYR A 30 12.31 7.29 27.23
C TYR A 30 10.86 6.81 27.36
N SER A 31 10.38 5.82 26.60
CA SER A 31 8.95 5.44 26.67
C SER A 31 8.58 4.75 27.99
N LYS A 32 9.44 3.85 28.48
CA LYS A 32 9.24 3.15 29.76
C LYS A 32 9.45 4.08 30.96
N GLU A 33 10.44 4.96 30.88
CA GLU A 33 10.72 5.97 31.91
C GLU A 33 9.60 7.02 31.97
N VAL A 34 9.14 7.54 30.84
CA VAL A 34 8.01 8.49 30.78
C VAL A 34 6.73 7.84 31.27
N TYR A 35 6.43 6.60 30.87
CA TYR A 35 5.26 5.88 31.37
C TYR A 35 5.33 5.66 32.89
N THR A 36 6.51 5.31 33.41
CA THR A 36 6.75 5.16 34.84
C THR A 36 6.54 6.48 35.57
N ILE A 37 7.08 7.58 35.06
CA ILE A 37 6.95 8.93 35.63
C ILE A 37 5.48 9.38 35.60
N VAL A 38 4.78 9.19 34.48
CA VAL A 38 3.35 9.54 34.36
C VAL A 38 2.52 8.70 35.33
N ASN A 39 2.74 7.39 35.43
CA ASN A 39 2.05 6.55 36.39
C ASN A 39 2.34 6.94 37.84
N MET A 40 3.59 7.28 38.17
CA MET A 40 3.97 7.77 39.50
C MET A 40 3.27 9.10 39.81
N ALA A 41 3.31 10.07 38.88
CA ALA A 41 2.66 11.37 39.04
C ALA A 41 1.14 11.26 39.18
N MET A 42 0.50 10.40 38.36
CA MET A 42 -0.94 10.15 38.44
C MET A 42 -1.33 9.41 39.73
N GLY A 43 -0.48 8.50 40.22
CA GLY A 43 -0.67 7.84 41.51
C GLY A 43 -0.59 8.82 42.69
N GLN A 44 0.40 9.71 42.68
CA GLN A 44 0.53 10.78 43.68
C GLN A 44 -0.66 11.75 43.64
N LEU A 45 -1.14 12.09 42.44
CA LEU A 45 -2.32 12.93 42.27
C LEU A 45 -3.58 12.26 42.83
N GLU A 46 -3.77 10.95 42.61
CA GLU A 46 -4.90 10.21 43.17
C GLU A 46 -4.85 10.13 44.70
N GLU A 47 -3.68 9.89 45.31
CA GLU A 47 -3.52 9.91 46.78
C GLU A 47 -3.85 11.28 47.38
N LEU A 48 -3.36 12.35 46.76
CA LEU A 48 -3.66 13.73 47.18
C LEU A 48 -5.15 14.06 47.08
N LEU A 49 -5.80 13.63 46.00
CA LEU A 49 -7.23 13.87 45.79
C LEU A 49 -8.11 13.02 46.73
N ASN A 50 -7.70 11.81 47.08
CA ASN A 50 -8.42 10.95 48.03
C ASN A 50 -8.30 11.42 49.49
N GLY A 51 -7.19 12.09 49.84
CA GLY A 51 -6.96 12.63 51.19
C GLY A 51 -7.59 14.00 51.47
N ALA A 52 -8.09 14.70 50.45
CA ALA A 52 -8.63 16.05 50.57
C ALA A 52 -10.16 16.04 50.79
N SER A 53 -10.67 16.90 51.69
CA SER A 53 -12.11 17.26 51.70
C SER A 53 -12.41 18.16 50.51
N LEU A 54 -12.68 17.54 49.36
CA LEU A 54 -12.94 18.21 48.10
C LEU A 54 -14.30 18.94 48.13
N ARG A 55 -14.34 20.16 47.57
CA ARG A 55 -15.58 20.95 47.46
C ARG A 55 -16.56 20.27 46.49
N HIS A 56 -17.86 20.58 46.61
CA HIS A 56 -18.87 20.05 45.68
C HIS A 56 -18.48 20.41 44.23
N GLY A 57 -18.25 19.40 43.40
CA GLY A 57 -17.73 19.52 42.02
C GLY A 57 -16.35 18.88 41.78
N SER A 58 -15.58 18.56 42.83
CA SER A 58 -14.25 17.93 42.66
C SER A 58 -14.23 16.40 42.79
N GLN A 59 -15.39 15.76 42.99
CA GLN A 59 -15.52 14.29 43.08
C GLN A 59 -15.23 13.54 41.77
N GLU A 60 -15.14 14.26 40.64
CA GLU A 60 -14.79 13.68 39.33
C GLU A 60 -13.29 13.54 39.10
N TRP A 61 -12.45 14.34 39.79
CA TRP A 61 -11.00 14.30 39.62
C TRP A 61 -10.34 12.98 40.02
N PRO A 62 -10.73 12.32 41.13
CA PRO A 62 -10.23 10.98 41.43
C PRO A 62 -10.60 9.96 40.33
N LYS A 63 -11.79 10.09 39.73
CA LYS A 63 -12.23 9.21 38.64
C LYS A 63 -11.44 9.47 37.37
N GLU A 64 -11.20 10.73 37.00
CA GLU A 64 -10.41 11.09 35.83
C GLU A 64 -8.92 10.77 36.03
N ALA A 65 -8.36 10.97 37.22
CA ALA A 65 -7.00 10.56 37.55
C ALA A 65 -6.83 9.05 37.45
N LYS A 66 -7.80 8.28 37.95
CA LYS A 66 -7.86 6.82 37.77
C LYS A 66 -8.01 6.42 36.30
N ARG A 67 -8.81 7.16 35.51
CA ARG A 67 -8.95 6.96 34.06
C ARG A 67 -7.63 7.18 33.34
N LEU A 68 -6.93 8.29 33.62
CA LEU A 68 -5.64 8.66 33.05
C LEU A 68 -4.51 7.70 33.46
N ARG A 69 -4.51 7.18 34.68
CA ARG A 69 -3.58 6.12 35.10
C ARG A 69 -3.85 4.80 34.38
N ASN A 70 -5.12 4.46 34.19
CA ASN A 70 -5.53 3.23 33.53
C ASN A 70 -5.53 3.35 31.99
N LEU A 71 -5.29 4.55 31.45
CA LEU A 71 -5.07 4.77 30.04
C LEU A 71 -3.73 4.14 29.67
N THR A 72 -3.78 2.94 29.12
CA THR A 72 -2.65 2.39 28.38
C THR A 72 -2.35 3.36 27.23
N PRO A 73 -1.10 3.81 27.04
CA PRO A 73 -0.75 4.66 25.92
C PRO A 73 -1.27 4.01 24.64
N SER A 74 -2.12 4.72 23.90
CA SER A 74 -2.64 4.22 22.64
C SER A 74 -1.46 3.94 21.71
N SER A 75 -1.36 2.71 21.23
CA SER A 75 -0.38 2.36 20.21
C SER A 75 -0.62 3.25 18.99
N ARG A 76 0.42 3.93 18.51
CA ARG A 76 0.29 4.70 17.26
C ARG A 76 0.08 3.78 16.09
N THR A 77 -0.88 4.10 15.25
CA THR A 77 -1.30 3.31 14.12
C THR A 77 -0.72 3.87 12.81
N ILE A 78 -0.13 2.99 12.01
CA ILE A 78 0.36 3.32 10.68
C ILE A 78 -0.44 2.51 9.66
N ALA A 79 -1.31 3.17 8.89
CA ALA A 79 -2.05 2.53 7.80
C ALA A 79 -1.18 2.45 6.55
N ILE A 80 -1.03 1.24 6.01
CA ILE A 80 -0.28 0.97 4.78
C ILE A 80 -1.27 0.89 3.63
N VAL A 81 -1.21 1.86 2.72
CA VAL A 81 -2.11 1.98 1.56
C VAL A 81 -1.32 1.89 0.27
N GLY A 82 -1.94 1.43 -0.81
CA GLY A 82 -1.23 1.18 -2.07
C GLY A 82 -1.99 0.21 -2.96
N GLY A 83 -1.77 0.27 -4.27
CA GLY A 83 -2.47 -0.58 -5.23
C GLY A 83 -2.20 -2.06 -5.01
N THR A 84 -3.05 -2.93 -5.54
CA THR A 84 -2.76 -4.37 -5.61
C THR A 84 -1.47 -4.57 -6.40
N GLY A 85 -0.52 -5.32 -5.84
CA GLY A 85 0.80 -5.55 -6.43
C GLY A 85 1.84 -4.45 -6.19
N ALA A 86 1.52 -3.34 -5.52
CA ALA A 86 2.48 -2.26 -5.21
C ALA A 86 3.58 -2.64 -4.19
N GLY A 87 3.61 -3.88 -3.70
CA GLY A 87 4.66 -4.36 -2.79
C GLY A 87 4.44 -4.05 -1.30
N LYS A 88 3.22 -3.66 -0.88
CA LYS A 88 2.87 -3.36 0.53
C LYS A 88 3.34 -4.44 1.52
N SER A 89 2.78 -5.65 1.40
CA SER A 89 3.03 -6.74 2.33
C SER A 89 4.47 -7.25 2.28
N THR A 90 5.10 -7.25 1.10
CA THR A 90 6.55 -7.57 0.97
C THR A 90 7.42 -6.52 1.66
N GLY A 91 7.13 -5.22 1.48
CA GLY A 91 7.82 -4.14 2.16
C GLY A 91 7.64 -4.20 3.67
N MET A 92 6.44 -4.49 4.16
CA MET A 92 6.16 -4.61 5.59
C MET A 92 6.80 -5.85 6.22
N ASN A 93 6.90 -6.97 5.51
CA ASN A 93 7.69 -8.12 5.95
C ASN A 93 9.18 -7.75 6.09
N ALA A 94 9.73 -6.97 5.16
CA ALA A 94 11.11 -6.49 5.23
C ALA A 94 11.32 -5.53 6.42
N VAL A 95 10.40 -4.59 6.63
CA VAL A 95 10.41 -3.66 7.79
C VAL A 95 10.33 -4.44 9.11
N CYS A 96 9.43 -5.42 9.22
CA CYS A 96 9.29 -6.24 10.42
C CYS A 96 10.45 -7.22 10.60
N ARG A 97 11.26 -7.45 9.56
CA ARG A 97 12.33 -8.46 9.48
C ARG A 97 11.82 -9.87 9.81
N CYS A 98 10.57 -10.13 9.46
CA CYS A 98 9.93 -11.42 9.65
C CYS A 98 8.83 -11.59 8.62
N LEU A 99 8.64 -12.82 8.18
CA LEU A 99 7.61 -13.12 7.22
C LEU A 99 6.30 -13.32 7.99
N LEU A 100 5.45 -12.30 8.12
CA LEU A 100 4.11 -12.43 8.73
C LEU A 100 2.95 -12.24 7.75
N LEU A 101 3.09 -11.35 6.77
CA LEU A 101 2.04 -11.01 5.81
C LEU A 101 2.14 -11.86 4.54
N ALA A 102 1.03 -12.40 4.07
CA ALA A 102 1.00 -13.12 2.79
C ALA A 102 1.49 -12.22 1.65
N SER A 103 2.53 -12.64 0.93
CA SER A 103 3.05 -11.94 -0.24
C SER A 103 3.34 -12.95 -1.36
N SER A 104 3.25 -12.50 -2.61
CA SER A 104 3.51 -13.34 -3.78
C SER A 104 4.95 -13.83 -3.88
N SER A 105 5.87 -13.32 -3.06
CA SER A 105 7.23 -13.83 -2.93
C SER A 105 7.33 -15.13 -2.13
N VAL A 106 6.36 -15.42 -1.25
CA VAL A 106 6.38 -16.58 -0.33
C VAL A 106 5.56 -17.75 -0.87
N VAL A 107 4.68 -17.53 -1.86
CA VAL A 107 3.89 -18.59 -2.50
C VAL A 107 4.76 -19.30 -3.55
N LEU A 108 5.73 -20.08 -3.07
CA LEU A 108 6.27 -21.18 -3.85
C LEU A 108 5.22 -22.29 -3.76
N HIS A 109 4.34 -22.39 -4.75
CA HIS A 109 3.87 -23.63 -5.37
C HIS A 109 2.59 -23.37 -6.19
N VAL A 110 2.74 -23.66 -7.48
CA VAL A 110 1.73 -23.88 -8.53
C VAL A 110 1.01 -22.63 -9.06
N ASP A 111 1.24 -22.39 -10.35
CA ASP A 111 0.64 -21.43 -11.28
C ASP A 111 1.01 -19.94 -11.16
N ASN A 112 1.71 -19.45 -12.19
CA ASN A 112 2.21 -18.07 -12.42
C ASN A 112 1.11 -16.98 -12.51
N ALA A 113 -0.06 -17.16 -11.89
CA ALA A 113 -1.06 -16.13 -11.77
C ALA A 113 -0.75 -15.25 -10.55
N PHE A 114 -0.31 -14.01 -10.79
CA PHE A 114 -0.23 -12.96 -9.76
C PHE A 114 -1.63 -12.69 -9.19
N ARG A 115 -2.05 -13.47 -8.18
CA ARG A 115 -3.28 -13.22 -7.42
C ARG A 115 -2.96 -12.41 -6.18
N ALA A 116 -3.82 -11.43 -5.87
CA ALA A 116 -3.70 -10.60 -4.67
C ALA A 116 -3.59 -11.50 -3.43
N CYS A 117 -2.48 -11.39 -2.68
CA CYS A 117 -2.20 -12.28 -1.54
C CYS A 117 -2.73 -11.74 -0.20
N THR A 118 -3.07 -10.45 -0.13
CA THR A 118 -3.54 -9.79 1.10
C THR A 118 -5.00 -9.42 0.91
N SER A 119 -5.87 -10.33 1.34
CA SER A 119 -7.30 -10.16 1.22
C SER A 119 -7.95 -9.68 2.52
N VAL A 120 -7.21 -9.57 3.62
CA VAL A 120 -7.75 -9.27 4.95
C VAL A 120 -6.93 -8.18 5.62
N ILE A 121 -7.61 -7.25 6.29
CA ILE A 121 -6.97 -6.19 7.08
C ILE A 121 -6.16 -6.85 8.20
N THR A 122 -4.85 -6.62 8.19
CA THR A 122 -3.93 -7.30 9.11
C THR A 122 -3.19 -6.28 9.95
N LYS A 123 -3.38 -6.33 11.26
CA LYS A 123 -2.70 -5.50 12.25
C LYS A 123 -1.48 -6.25 12.78
N ILE A 124 -0.33 -5.60 12.85
CA ILE A 124 0.90 -6.16 13.38
C ILE A 124 1.34 -5.32 14.57
N GLN A 125 1.54 -5.99 15.71
CA GLN A 125 1.82 -5.36 16.98
C GLN A 125 3.00 -6.03 17.68
N TYR A 126 3.76 -5.22 18.41
CA TYR A 126 4.81 -5.72 19.29
C TYR A 126 4.23 -6.44 20.50
N SER A 127 4.86 -7.54 20.89
CA SER A 127 4.58 -8.27 22.12
C SER A 127 5.88 -8.85 22.66
N GLU A 128 6.18 -8.61 23.95
CA GLU A 128 7.32 -9.21 24.67
C GLU A 128 7.03 -10.70 24.98
N THR A 129 6.93 -11.52 23.93
CA THR A 129 6.64 -12.96 24.06
C THR A 129 7.61 -13.78 23.21
N SER A 130 8.02 -14.94 23.72
CA SER A 130 8.88 -15.89 22.98
C SER A 130 8.17 -16.65 21.86
N HIS A 131 6.89 -16.35 21.64
CA HIS A 131 6.02 -17.02 20.68
C HIS A 131 5.30 -15.95 19.85
N PHE A 132 4.92 -16.31 18.63
CA PHE A 132 4.00 -15.54 17.82
C PHE A 132 2.56 -15.93 18.14
N ARG A 133 1.67 -14.95 18.13
CA ARG A 133 0.24 -15.14 18.33
C ARG A 133 -0.54 -14.38 17.27
N ALA A 134 -1.63 -14.98 16.79
CA ALA A 134 -2.61 -14.32 15.97
C ALA A 134 -4.00 -14.40 16.60
N ARG A 135 -4.81 -13.36 16.36
CA ARG A 135 -6.25 -13.32 16.65
C ARG A 135 -6.99 -13.09 15.35
N VAL A 136 -7.80 -14.06 14.96
CA VAL A 136 -8.64 -13.96 13.77
C VAL A 136 -10.03 -13.54 14.23
N HIS A 137 -10.45 -12.34 13.82
CA HIS A 137 -11.77 -11.81 14.09
C HIS A 137 -12.67 -12.11 12.89
N PHE A 138 -13.77 -12.82 13.14
CA PHE A 138 -14.75 -13.11 12.11
C PHE A 138 -15.79 -12.00 12.03
N ILE A 139 -16.36 -11.84 10.83
CA ILE A 139 -17.50 -10.97 10.59
C ILE A 139 -18.66 -11.37 11.50
N THR A 140 -19.38 -10.38 12.03
CA THR A 140 -20.56 -10.66 12.85
C THR A 140 -21.69 -11.25 12.01
N ARG A 141 -22.59 -12.02 12.65
CA ARG A 141 -23.77 -12.59 11.98
C ARG A 141 -24.58 -11.53 11.22
N ASP A 142 -24.82 -10.38 11.84
CA ASP A 142 -25.60 -9.28 11.25
C ASP A 142 -24.90 -8.65 10.04
N ALA A 143 -23.58 -8.39 10.15
CA ALA A 143 -22.81 -7.83 9.05
C ALA A 143 -22.70 -8.82 7.87
N PHE A 144 -22.56 -10.11 8.17
CA PHE A 144 -22.56 -11.15 7.14
C PHE A 144 -23.93 -11.33 6.49
N GLN A 145 -25.02 -11.25 7.27
CA GLN A 145 -26.38 -11.25 6.74
C GLN A 145 -26.60 -10.10 5.75
N ALA A 146 -26.14 -8.88 6.09
CA ALA A 146 -26.20 -7.74 5.19
C ALA A 146 -25.39 -7.97 3.90
N LYS A 147 -24.19 -8.57 4.03
CA LYS A 147 -23.35 -8.94 2.88
C LYS A 147 -24.03 -9.96 1.97
N LEU A 148 -24.66 -10.99 2.54
CA LEU A 148 -25.37 -12.03 1.78
C LEU A 148 -26.57 -11.47 1.01
N LYS A 149 -27.33 -10.53 1.60
CA LYS A 149 -28.46 -9.87 0.93
C LYS A 149 -28.01 -9.18 -0.35
N LEU A 150 -26.95 -8.37 -0.28
CA LEU A 150 -26.38 -7.69 -1.45
C LEU A 150 -25.90 -8.70 -2.52
N LEU A 151 -25.19 -9.75 -2.10
CA LEU A 151 -24.70 -10.77 -3.03
C LEU A 151 -25.84 -11.54 -3.71
N LEU A 152 -26.95 -11.80 -3.01
CA LEU A 152 -28.10 -12.49 -3.60
C LEU A 152 -28.91 -11.56 -4.51
N GLU A 153 -29.07 -10.29 -4.14
CA GLU A 153 -29.72 -9.26 -4.98
C GLU A 153 -29.02 -9.12 -6.35
N ASP A 154 -27.68 -9.20 -6.39
CA ASP A 154 -26.91 -9.17 -7.65
C ASP A 154 -27.13 -10.41 -8.53
N VAL A 155 -27.56 -11.53 -7.94
CA VAL A 155 -27.66 -12.84 -8.61
C VAL A 155 -29.07 -13.13 -9.11
N VAL A 156 -30.10 -12.53 -8.50
CA VAL A 156 -31.49 -12.61 -8.96
C VAL A 156 -31.61 -11.79 -10.26
N PRO A 157 -32.11 -12.38 -11.37
CA PRO A 157 -32.32 -11.63 -12.60
C PRO A 157 -33.34 -10.51 -12.34
N SER A 158 -32.93 -9.26 -12.49
CA SER A 158 -33.88 -8.15 -12.63
C SER A 158 -34.59 -8.32 -13.98
N ASP A 159 -35.92 -8.46 -13.96
CA ASP A 159 -36.82 -8.63 -15.12
C ASP A 159 -36.88 -7.43 -16.09
N VAL A 160 -35.77 -6.69 -16.28
CA VAL A 160 -35.74 -5.46 -17.08
C VAL A 160 -34.65 -5.52 -18.15
N GLY A 161 -35.07 -5.81 -19.37
CA GLY A 161 -34.47 -5.23 -20.59
C GLY A 161 -33.46 -6.11 -21.34
N GLU A 162 -33.89 -6.52 -22.53
CA GLU A 162 -33.07 -7.14 -23.58
C GLU A 162 -31.89 -6.27 -24.03
N GLY A 163 -30.79 -6.93 -24.41
CA GLY A 163 -29.90 -6.50 -25.48
C GLY A 163 -28.69 -5.63 -25.08
N ILE A 164 -27.59 -6.26 -24.63
CA ILE A 164 -26.24 -5.69 -24.79
C ILE A 164 -25.26 -6.78 -25.24
N ASP A 165 -24.50 -6.41 -26.27
CA ASP A 165 -23.52 -7.16 -27.06
C ASP A 165 -22.46 -7.89 -26.20
N ARG A 166 -22.34 -9.21 -26.40
CA ARG A 166 -21.49 -10.12 -25.60
C ARG A 166 -20.05 -10.17 -26.12
N ASN A 167 -19.35 -9.04 -26.09
CA ASN A 167 -17.93 -8.98 -26.45
C ASN A 167 -17.09 -8.14 -25.47
N GLN A 168 -17.32 -8.29 -24.16
CA GLN A 168 -16.40 -7.80 -23.13
C GLN A 168 -15.97 -8.93 -22.20
N THR A 169 -14.66 -9.05 -22.03
CA THR A 169 -13.95 -10.00 -21.17
C THR A 169 -14.07 -9.68 -19.67
N ASP A 170 -14.93 -8.73 -19.29
CA ASP A 170 -15.15 -8.34 -17.90
C ASP A 170 -16.35 -9.09 -17.33
N LYS A 171 -16.11 -9.91 -16.30
CA LYS A 171 -17.15 -10.61 -15.56
C LYS A 171 -18.13 -9.61 -14.96
N SER A 172 -19.44 -9.79 -15.19
CA SER A 172 -20.46 -8.90 -14.63
C SER A 172 -20.44 -8.89 -13.10
N PRO A 173 -21.00 -7.86 -12.43
CA PRO A 173 -21.19 -7.86 -10.97
C PRO A 173 -21.90 -9.12 -10.48
N ALA A 174 -22.94 -9.56 -11.21
CA ALA A 174 -23.65 -10.82 -10.96
C ALA A 174 -22.72 -12.04 -11.00
N ASP A 175 -21.80 -12.12 -11.98
CA ASP A 175 -20.84 -13.22 -12.07
C ASP A 175 -19.81 -13.20 -10.92
N HIS A 176 -19.42 -12.01 -10.45
CA HIS A 176 -18.56 -11.85 -9.27
C HIS A 176 -19.28 -12.27 -7.98
N SER A 177 -20.55 -11.91 -7.82
CA SER A 177 -21.37 -12.29 -6.68
C SER A 177 -21.65 -13.79 -6.65
N LYS A 178 -21.95 -14.41 -7.81
CA LYS A 178 -22.02 -15.88 -7.95
C LYS A 178 -20.71 -16.55 -7.56
N ALA A 179 -19.59 -16.10 -8.10
CA ALA A 179 -18.27 -16.67 -7.78
C ALA A 179 -17.93 -16.53 -6.29
N THR A 180 -18.33 -15.43 -5.67
CA THR A 180 -18.16 -15.20 -4.22
C THR A 180 -18.99 -16.16 -3.39
N LEU A 181 -20.27 -16.34 -3.73
CA LEU A 181 -21.17 -17.28 -3.03
C LEU A 181 -20.67 -18.72 -3.16
N PHE A 182 -20.25 -19.14 -4.35
CA PHE A 182 -19.68 -20.48 -4.59
C PHE A 182 -18.39 -20.75 -3.83
N GLN A 183 -17.58 -19.72 -3.54
CA GLN A 183 -16.36 -19.87 -2.76
C GLN A 183 -16.63 -19.90 -1.25
N LEU A 184 -17.64 -19.15 -0.79
CA LEU A 184 -18.00 -19.06 0.64
C LEU A 184 -18.61 -20.34 1.16
N ILE A 185 -19.52 -20.90 0.37
CA ILE A 185 -20.20 -22.13 0.69
C ILE A 185 -19.78 -23.10 -0.39
N SER A 186 -19.02 -24.13 -0.03
CA SER A 186 -18.82 -25.30 -0.89
C SER A 186 -20.18 -25.98 -1.04
N LEU A 187 -21.07 -25.37 -1.83
CA LEU A 187 -22.42 -25.82 -2.09
C LEU A 187 -22.30 -27.13 -2.85
N ARG A 188 -22.24 -28.22 -2.10
CA ARG A 188 -22.24 -29.57 -2.64
C ARG A 188 -23.60 -29.83 -3.27
N GLY A 189 -23.76 -29.42 -4.53
CA GLY A 189 -24.86 -29.83 -5.40
C GLY A 189 -26.18 -29.04 -5.34
N SER A 190 -26.24 -27.89 -4.64
CA SER A 190 -27.42 -27.03 -4.63
C SER A 190 -27.36 -25.97 -5.73
N THR A 191 -28.48 -25.73 -6.43
CA THR A 191 -28.59 -24.62 -7.40
C THR A 191 -28.62 -23.29 -6.63
N LEU A 192 -27.87 -22.27 -7.05
CA LEU A 192 -27.85 -20.94 -6.39
C LEU A 192 -29.24 -20.30 -6.25
N LEU A 193 -30.21 -20.74 -7.07
CA LEU A 193 -31.60 -20.27 -7.08
C LEU A 193 -32.40 -20.72 -5.85
N ASP A 194 -31.97 -21.76 -5.13
CA ASP A 194 -32.69 -22.32 -3.99
C ASP A 194 -32.21 -21.77 -2.64
N LEU A 195 -31.19 -20.90 -2.63
CA LEU A 195 -30.53 -20.43 -1.42
C LEU A 195 -31.19 -19.17 -0.88
N ASN A 196 -31.61 -19.20 0.37
CA ASN A 196 -31.97 -18.01 1.13
C ASN A 196 -30.89 -17.65 2.16
N VAL A 197 -30.97 -16.43 2.68
CA VAL A 197 -29.99 -15.88 3.61
C VAL A 197 -29.90 -16.73 4.88
N GLU A 198 -31.03 -17.20 5.40
CA GLU A 198 -31.11 -18.03 6.61
C GLU A 198 -30.36 -19.36 6.45
N GLN A 199 -30.54 -20.06 5.32
CA GLN A 199 -29.83 -21.30 5.01
C GLN A 199 -28.31 -21.10 4.92
N LEU A 200 -27.86 -19.97 4.35
CA LEU A 200 -26.44 -19.65 4.26
C LEU A 200 -25.84 -19.27 5.62
N LEU A 201 -26.63 -18.67 6.51
CA LEU A 201 -26.22 -18.35 7.89
C LEU A 201 -26.21 -19.57 8.81
N GLU A 202 -26.93 -20.63 8.46
CA GLU A 202 -27.03 -21.90 9.19
C GLU A 202 -26.15 -23.01 8.58
N ASP A 203 -25.42 -22.70 7.51
CA ASP A 203 -24.50 -23.64 6.88
C ASP A 203 -23.48 -24.18 7.89
N SER A 204 -23.23 -25.49 7.81
CA SER A 204 -22.39 -26.22 8.77
C SER A 204 -20.93 -25.72 8.85
N VAL A 205 -20.42 -25.12 7.77
CA VAL A 205 -19.08 -24.51 7.72
C VAL A 205 -19.11 -23.09 8.24
N VAL A 206 -20.12 -22.31 7.88
CA VAL A 206 -20.21 -20.87 8.18
C VAL A 206 -20.66 -20.61 9.62
N ALA A 207 -21.72 -21.29 10.07
CA ALA A 207 -22.36 -21.04 11.36
C ALA A 207 -21.39 -21.06 12.57
N PRO A 208 -20.43 -22.01 12.67
CA PRO A 208 -19.47 -22.04 13.77
C PRO A 208 -18.63 -20.75 13.92
N PHE A 209 -18.32 -20.07 12.81
CA PHE A 209 -17.53 -18.84 12.82
C PHE A 209 -18.37 -17.59 13.12
N LEU A 210 -19.67 -17.62 12.85
CA LEU A 210 -20.58 -16.51 13.12
C LEU A 210 -21.17 -16.54 14.54
N SER A 211 -21.25 -17.72 15.16
CA SER A 211 -21.86 -17.89 16.49
C SER A 211 -20.96 -17.46 17.64
N ASN A 212 -19.63 -17.46 17.46
CA ASN A 212 -18.69 -17.09 18.51
C ASN A 212 -18.18 -15.65 18.30
N PRO A 213 -18.48 -14.72 19.23
CA PRO A 213 -17.99 -13.34 19.12
C PRO A 213 -16.51 -13.19 19.51
N LEU A 214 -15.90 -14.22 20.10
CA LEU A 214 -14.49 -14.19 20.51
C LEU A 214 -13.57 -14.49 19.32
N PRO A 215 -12.41 -13.82 19.22
CA PRO A 215 -11.45 -14.11 18.18
C PRO A 215 -10.90 -15.53 18.30
N HIS A 216 -10.62 -16.15 17.16
CA HIS A 216 -9.90 -17.42 17.13
C HIS A 216 -8.40 -17.17 17.37
N GLU A 217 -7.90 -17.64 18.51
CA GLU A 217 -6.49 -17.48 18.88
C GLU A 217 -5.62 -18.60 18.28
N ILE A 218 -4.53 -18.22 17.62
CA ILE A 218 -3.53 -19.12 17.06
C ILE A 218 -2.19 -18.78 17.69
N VAL A 219 -1.48 -19.78 18.22
CA VAL A 219 -0.12 -19.63 18.76
C VAL A 219 0.86 -20.48 17.97
N ALA A 220 2.06 -19.94 17.73
CA ALA A 220 3.13 -20.58 16.99
C ALA A 220 4.51 -20.20 17.56
N GLN A 221 5.49 -21.10 17.41
CA GLN A 221 6.86 -20.87 17.86
C GLN A 221 7.63 -19.91 16.94
N ASP A 222 7.33 -19.97 15.64
CA ASP A 222 8.00 -19.20 14.60
C ASP A 222 6.98 -18.69 13.57
N THR A 223 7.44 -17.79 12.71
CA THR A 223 6.60 -17.16 11.68
C THR A 223 6.13 -18.14 10.61
N THR A 224 6.89 -19.19 10.32
CA THR A 224 6.54 -20.19 9.32
C THR A 224 5.33 -20.99 9.80
N GLN A 225 5.39 -21.51 11.03
CA GLN A 225 4.27 -22.21 11.66
C GLN A 225 3.03 -21.31 11.80
N LEU A 226 3.22 -20.03 12.13
CA LEU A 226 2.10 -19.08 12.23
C LEU A 226 1.43 -18.90 10.87
N ARG A 227 2.22 -18.70 9.81
CA ARG A 227 1.71 -18.54 8.44
C ARG A 227 0.91 -19.73 7.96
N GLU A 228 1.43 -20.95 8.16
CA GLU A 228 0.73 -22.17 7.75
C GLU A 228 -0.64 -22.27 8.43
N LYS A 229 -0.70 -21.98 9.74
CA LYS A 229 -1.98 -21.98 10.48
C LYS A 229 -2.91 -20.82 10.08
N LEU A 230 -2.36 -19.66 9.72
CA LEU A 230 -3.13 -18.49 9.31
C LEU A 230 -3.62 -18.55 7.88
N ARG A 231 -2.95 -19.32 7.03
CA ARG A 231 -3.17 -19.37 5.58
C ARG A 231 -4.67 -19.43 5.22
N PRO A 232 -5.49 -20.35 5.76
CA PRO A 232 -6.91 -20.46 5.39
C PRO A 232 -7.73 -19.17 5.63
N PHE A 233 -7.28 -18.34 6.56
CA PHE A 233 -7.98 -17.13 7.01
C PHE A 233 -7.56 -15.87 6.27
N VAL A 234 -6.42 -15.88 5.56
CA VAL A 234 -5.85 -14.65 4.96
C VAL A 234 -5.60 -14.74 3.46
N THR A 235 -5.50 -15.95 2.89
CA THR A 235 -5.23 -16.13 1.46
C THR A 235 -6.46 -16.54 0.68
N SER A 236 -6.60 -15.99 -0.54
CA SER A 236 -7.57 -16.49 -1.53
C SER A 236 -7.10 -17.76 -2.26
N ASN A 237 -5.89 -18.24 -1.98
CA ASN A 237 -5.33 -19.43 -2.62
C ASN A 237 -5.73 -20.69 -1.83
N ILE A 238 -6.83 -21.28 -2.25
CA ILE A 238 -7.39 -22.49 -1.67
C ILE A 238 -6.65 -23.70 -2.29
N ASP A 239 -6.20 -24.65 -1.46
CA ASP A 239 -5.44 -25.82 -1.94
C ASP A 239 -6.30 -26.74 -2.81
N HIS A 240 -7.61 -26.79 -2.54
CA HIS A 240 -8.57 -27.55 -3.31
C HIS A 240 -9.79 -26.71 -3.72
N PRO A 241 -10.32 -26.85 -4.95
CA PRO A 241 -11.50 -26.09 -5.41
C PRO A 241 -12.74 -26.27 -4.52
N ASP A 242 -12.82 -27.38 -3.79
CA ASP A 242 -13.94 -27.76 -2.93
C ASP A 242 -13.78 -27.29 -1.48
N GLU A 243 -12.64 -26.69 -1.11
CA GLU A 243 -12.43 -26.15 0.22
C GLU A 243 -13.07 -24.76 0.38
N PRO A 244 -13.69 -24.47 1.53
CA PRO A 244 -14.35 -23.20 1.76
C PRO A 244 -13.34 -22.06 1.88
N ALA A 245 -13.65 -20.92 1.26
CA ALA A 245 -12.87 -19.70 1.31
C ALA A 245 -13.03 -18.97 2.66
N LEU A 246 -12.48 -19.53 3.75
CA LEU A 246 -12.67 -19.02 5.12
C LEU A 246 -12.25 -17.55 5.29
N TRP A 247 -11.24 -17.08 4.56
CA TRP A 247 -10.81 -15.67 4.52
C TRP A 247 -11.93 -14.67 4.16
N ARG A 248 -13.03 -15.12 3.55
CA ARG A 248 -14.19 -14.28 3.25
C ARG A 248 -15.10 -14.04 4.46
N LEU A 249 -14.96 -14.85 5.51
CA LEU A 249 -15.62 -14.68 6.81
C LEU A 249 -14.75 -13.87 7.79
N VAL A 250 -13.51 -13.57 7.43
CA VAL A 250 -12.59 -12.83 8.30
C VAL A 250 -12.78 -11.34 8.10
N ASP A 251 -13.01 -10.64 9.21
CA ASP A 251 -13.07 -9.18 9.28
C ASP A 251 -11.66 -8.61 9.40
N THR A 252 -10.94 -9.02 10.44
CA THR A 252 -9.59 -8.53 10.76
C THR A 252 -8.70 -9.62 11.37
N VAL A 253 -7.39 -9.48 11.18
CA VAL A 253 -6.39 -10.32 11.86
C VAL A 253 -5.45 -9.44 12.66
N GLU A 254 -5.20 -9.79 13.92
CA GLU A 254 -4.18 -9.17 14.75
C GLU A 254 -3.02 -10.13 14.97
N LEU A 255 -1.80 -9.67 14.68
CA LEU A 255 -0.56 -10.43 14.82
C LEU A 255 0.31 -9.82 15.91
N PHE A 256 0.84 -10.67 16.78
CA PHE A 256 1.65 -10.30 17.92
C PHE A 256 2.97 -11.09 17.90
N GLY A 257 4.09 -10.41 18.13
CA GLY A 257 5.38 -11.05 18.30
C GLY A 257 6.49 -10.06 18.68
N ASP A 258 7.68 -10.59 18.94
CA ASP A 258 8.89 -9.79 19.21
C ASP A 258 9.41 -9.16 17.91
N ILE A 259 8.74 -8.08 17.50
CA ILE A 259 9.03 -7.34 16.27
C ILE A 259 9.70 -6.04 16.65
N SER A 260 11.04 -6.05 16.70
CA SER A 260 11.84 -4.91 17.15
C SER A 260 11.50 -3.58 16.45
N ALA A 261 11.12 -3.59 15.18
CA ALA A 261 10.70 -2.38 14.45
C ALA A 261 9.47 -1.69 15.08
N LEU A 262 8.64 -2.44 15.80
CA LEU A 262 7.39 -1.98 16.41
C LEU A 262 7.47 -1.81 17.94
N SER A 263 8.64 -2.06 18.53
CA SER A 263 8.85 -2.03 19.99
C SER A 263 8.65 -0.66 20.65
N THR A 264 8.49 0.41 19.84
CA THR A 264 8.14 1.76 20.30
C THR A 264 6.64 1.95 20.56
N GLY A 265 5.83 0.89 20.41
CA GLY A 265 4.38 0.95 20.57
C GLY A 265 3.66 1.30 19.28
N ILE A 266 4.20 0.90 18.13
CA ILE A 266 3.58 1.10 16.81
C ILE A 266 2.74 -0.13 16.44
N THR A 267 1.57 0.12 15.88
CA THR A 267 0.75 -0.87 15.20
C THR A 267 0.78 -0.59 13.71
N ILE A 268 1.31 -1.52 12.91
CA ILE A 268 1.20 -1.46 11.45
C ILE A 268 -0.14 -2.07 11.05
N ILE A 269 -0.88 -1.40 10.17
CA ILE A 269 -2.15 -1.88 9.61
C ILE A 269 -1.96 -2.06 8.11
N ASP A 270 -1.76 -3.31 7.67
CA ASP A 270 -1.71 -3.65 6.24
C ASP A 270 -3.14 -3.71 5.70
N LEU A 271 -3.46 -2.79 4.79
CA LEU A 271 -4.78 -2.69 4.18
C LEU A 271 -4.81 -3.42 2.82
N PRO A 272 -5.95 -4.00 2.44
CA PRO A 272 -6.18 -4.48 1.07
C PRO A 272 -5.81 -3.42 0.02
N GLY A 273 -5.37 -3.86 -1.15
CA GLY A 273 -4.99 -2.93 -2.21
C GLY A 273 -6.18 -2.15 -2.72
N TYR A 274 -6.00 -0.85 -2.98
CA TYR A 274 -7.07 -0.10 -3.65
C TYR A 274 -7.34 -0.66 -5.05
N GLY A 275 -8.61 -0.65 -5.43
CA GLY A 275 -9.06 -1.34 -6.64
C GLY A 275 -9.30 -2.84 -6.45
N ASP A 276 -9.38 -3.33 -5.20
CA ASP A 276 -9.98 -4.63 -4.91
C ASP A 276 -11.44 -4.64 -5.42
N ALA A 277 -11.86 -5.77 -5.98
CA ALA A 277 -13.20 -5.97 -6.53
C ALA A 277 -14.28 -5.96 -5.43
N ASP A 278 -13.92 -6.24 -4.18
CA ASP A 278 -14.87 -6.19 -3.05
C ASP A 278 -15.01 -4.75 -2.51
N SER A 279 -16.07 -4.06 -2.94
CA SER A 279 -16.40 -2.69 -2.52
C SER A 279 -16.61 -2.54 -1.01
N SER A 280 -17.10 -3.59 -0.32
CA SER A 280 -17.29 -3.57 1.14
C SER A 280 -15.96 -3.41 1.87
N ARG A 281 -14.89 -4.00 1.32
CA ARG A 281 -13.55 -3.94 1.91
C ARG A 281 -12.85 -2.63 1.66
N ASN A 282 -13.06 -2.04 0.48
CA ASN A 282 -12.55 -0.71 0.20
C ASN A 282 -13.13 0.30 1.21
N ASN A 283 -14.43 0.21 1.53
CA ASN A 283 -15.07 1.09 2.52
C ASN A 283 -14.48 0.94 3.93
N ILE A 284 -14.26 -0.30 4.39
CA ILE A 284 -13.65 -0.55 5.70
C ILE A 284 -12.19 -0.04 5.71
N ALA A 285 -11.42 -0.31 4.66
CA ALA A 285 -10.05 0.18 4.54
C ALA A 285 -10.00 1.73 4.59
N GLU A 286 -10.97 2.42 4.01
CA GLU A 286 -11.09 3.88 4.09
C GLU A 286 -11.32 4.39 5.53
N GLU A 287 -12.03 3.65 6.37
CA GLU A 287 -12.21 4.00 7.78
C GLU A 287 -10.88 3.93 8.56
N TYR A 288 -10.06 2.92 8.28
CA TYR A 288 -8.70 2.82 8.83
C TYR A 288 -7.81 3.97 8.38
N VAL A 289 -7.92 4.42 7.12
CA VAL A 289 -7.16 5.58 6.64
C VAL A 289 -7.54 6.87 7.37
N LYS A 290 -8.83 7.06 7.67
CA LYS A 290 -9.32 8.25 8.41
C LYS A 290 -8.88 8.26 9.87
N THR A 291 -8.80 7.09 10.49
CA THR A 291 -8.53 6.96 11.93
C THR A 291 -7.06 6.73 12.25
N ALA A 292 -6.22 6.41 11.27
CA ALA A 292 -4.80 6.13 11.50
C ALA A 292 -3.97 7.37 11.85
N ASP A 293 -3.04 7.22 12.80
CA ASP A 293 -2.13 8.29 13.22
C ASP A 293 -1.11 8.66 12.15
N CYS A 294 -0.73 7.72 11.28
CA CYS A 294 0.15 7.97 10.14
C CYS A 294 -0.29 7.13 8.95
N ILE A 295 -0.04 7.62 7.74
CA ILE A 295 -0.34 6.91 6.50
C ILE A 295 0.95 6.72 5.71
N ILE A 296 1.25 5.47 5.33
CA ILE A 296 2.31 5.16 4.37
C ILE A 296 1.64 4.77 3.06
N LEU A 297 1.80 5.62 2.05
CA LEU A 297 1.41 5.33 0.68
C LEU A 297 2.53 4.59 -0.04
N VAL A 298 2.25 3.37 -0.46
CA VAL A 298 3.17 2.47 -1.14
C VAL A 298 2.86 2.44 -2.63
N ALA A 299 3.90 2.65 -3.44
CA ALA A 299 3.83 2.67 -4.90
C ALA A 299 4.99 1.85 -5.48
N ASP A 300 4.75 1.15 -6.59
CA ASP A 300 5.84 0.56 -7.38
C ASP A 300 6.62 1.68 -8.06
N LEU A 301 7.94 1.74 -7.89
CA LEU A 301 8.82 2.75 -8.46
C LEU A 301 8.64 2.91 -9.98
N LYS A 302 8.41 1.81 -10.71
CA LYS A 302 8.20 1.83 -12.16
C LYS A 302 6.87 2.46 -12.56
N ARG A 303 5.86 2.37 -11.69
CA ARG A 303 4.50 2.84 -11.96
C ARG A 303 4.18 4.18 -11.30
N ALA A 304 4.94 4.58 -10.29
CA ALA A 304 4.69 5.75 -9.46
C ALA A 304 4.52 7.06 -10.26
N ARG A 305 5.20 7.17 -11.41
CA ARG A 305 5.14 8.36 -12.27
C ARG A 305 3.86 8.44 -13.11
N ASP A 306 3.38 7.32 -13.64
CA ASP A 306 2.33 7.31 -14.66
C ASP A 306 1.01 6.68 -14.18
N ASP A 307 0.97 6.14 -12.95
CA ASP A 307 -0.22 5.55 -12.37
C ASP A 307 -1.19 6.65 -11.88
N ILE A 308 -2.27 6.83 -12.64
CA ILE A 308 -3.36 7.77 -12.36
C ILE A 308 -4.03 7.44 -11.01
N HIS A 309 -4.08 6.17 -10.60
CA HIS A 309 -4.69 5.78 -9.33
C HIS A 309 -3.84 6.24 -8.14
N ILE A 310 -2.51 6.19 -8.25
CA ILE A 310 -1.60 6.73 -7.22
C ILE A 310 -1.86 8.23 -7.04
N HIS A 311 -1.93 8.99 -8.14
CA HIS A 311 -2.23 10.43 -8.10
C HIS A 311 -3.57 10.73 -7.42
N LYS A 312 -4.61 9.97 -7.78
CA LYS A 312 -5.95 10.11 -7.19
C LYS A 312 -5.95 9.81 -5.69
N TYR A 313 -5.29 8.72 -5.27
CA TYR A 313 -5.20 8.33 -3.86
C TYR A 313 -4.37 9.30 -3.04
N PHE A 314 -3.21 9.74 -3.56
CA PHE A 314 -2.38 10.75 -2.93
C PHE A 314 -3.16 12.06 -2.71
N THR A 315 -3.84 12.55 -3.75
CA THR A 315 -4.68 13.74 -3.66
C THR A 315 -5.82 13.57 -2.65
N LYS A 316 -6.46 12.39 -2.60
CA LYS A 316 -7.51 12.07 -1.64
C LYS A 316 -6.98 12.14 -0.20
N ILE A 317 -5.82 11.54 0.07
CA ILE A 317 -5.21 11.53 1.41
C ILE A 317 -4.79 12.93 1.82
N LEU A 318 -4.17 13.71 0.93
CA LEU A 318 -3.80 15.10 1.22
C LEU A 318 -5.02 15.95 1.58
N LYS A 319 -6.11 15.84 0.82
CA LYS A 319 -7.36 16.55 1.13
C LYS A 319 -7.91 16.14 2.49
N GLN A 320 -7.88 14.85 2.81
CA GLN A 320 -8.33 14.33 4.11
C GLN A 320 -7.48 14.91 5.25
N LEU A 321 -6.15 14.87 5.15
CA LEU A 321 -5.25 15.43 6.16
C LEU A 321 -5.47 16.93 6.37
N LEU A 322 -5.70 17.69 5.29
CA LEU A 322 -6.03 19.11 5.37
C LEU A 322 -7.35 19.36 6.09
N VAL A 323 -8.39 18.56 5.81
CA VAL A 323 -9.69 18.63 6.50
C VAL A 323 -9.55 18.27 7.98
N ASP A 324 -8.69 17.31 8.30
CA ASP A 324 -8.42 16.87 9.67
C ASP A 324 -7.46 17.80 10.44
N GLY A 325 -6.97 18.88 9.81
CA GLY A 325 -6.03 19.84 10.42
C GLY A 325 -4.65 19.27 10.70
N ARG A 326 -4.26 18.21 9.99
CA ARG A 326 -2.99 17.49 10.16
C ARG A 326 -1.94 18.04 9.19
N ALA A 327 -0.77 18.39 9.73
CA ALA A 327 0.34 18.85 8.92
C ALA A 327 0.96 17.68 8.14
N VAL A 328 1.44 17.92 6.92
CA VAL A 328 2.01 16.84 6.06
C VAL A 328 3.46 16.54 6.43
N ASP A 329 4.15 17.50 7.05
CA ASP A 329 5.56 17.46 7.46
C ASP A 329 5.81 16.83 8.83
N ASP A 330 4.76 16.49 9.59
CA ASP A 330 4.85 15.87 10.93
C ASP A 330 4.97 14.33 10.90
N GLY A 331 5.04 13.75 9.71
CA GLY A 331 5.02 12.29 9.49
C GLY A 331 3.62 11.70 9.24
N SER A 332 2.57 12.51 9.21
CA SER A 332 1.20 12.08 8.92
C SER A 332 1.05 11.36 7.58
N LEU A 333 1.85 11.73 6.57
CA LEU A 333 1.91 11.04 5.28
C LEU A 333 3.36 10.74 4.91
N THR A 334 3.62 9.52 4.45
CA THR A 334 4.94 9.09 3.96
C THR A 334 4.76 8.34 2.65
N LEU A 335 5.64 8.58 1.68
CA LEU A 335 5.65 7.86 0.40
C LEU A 335 6.75 6.79 0.41
N VAL A 336 6.41 5.55 0.09
CA VAL A 336 7.36 4.44 -0.05
C VAL A 336 7.29 3.89 -1.47
N LEU A 337 8.39 4.04 -2.21
CA LEU A 337 8.56 3.55 -3.57
C LEU A 337 9.24 2.18 -3.52
N THR A 338 8.50 1.11 -3.81
CA THR A 338 9.02 -0.26 -3.81
C THR A 338 9.62 -0.64 -5.16
N GLY A 339 10.36 -1.74 -5.21
CA GLY A 339 10.88 -2.28 -6.48
C GLY A 339 12.18 -1.65 -6.96
N ALA A 340 12.92 -0.97 -6.08
CA ALA A 340 14.26 -0.43 -6.37
C ALA A 340 15.30 -1.52 -6.67
N ASP A 341 14.96 -2.79 -6.43
CA ASP A 341 15.71 -4.01 -6.68
C ASP A 341 15.33 -4.70 -8.01
N HIS A 342 14.56 -4.05 -8.87
CA HIS A 342 14.42 -4.50 -10.26
C HIS A 342 15.56 -3.94 -11.10
N ALA A 343 16.37 -4.81 -11.68
CA ALA A 343 17.36 -4.40 -12.68
C ALA A 343 16.63 -3.65 -13.81
N SER A 344 16.92 -2.37 -13.94
CA SER A 344 16.60 -1.57 -15.11
C SER A 344 17.24 -2.24 -16.33
N GLY A 345 16.44 -2.53 -17.37
CA GLY A 345 17.02 -2.96 -18.65
C GLY A 345 17.90 -1.86 -19.23
N ASP A 346 18.78 -2.21 -20.18
CA ASP A 346 19.81 -1.35 -20.82
C ASP A 346 19.31 -0.01 -21.43
N HIS A 347 18.03 0.35 -21.29
CA HIS A 347 17.40 1.56 -21.84
C HIS A 347 16.78 2.48 -20.78
N GLU A 348 16.93 2.20 -19.49
CA GLU A 348 16.57 3.14 -18.43
C GLU A 348 17.80 3.95 -18.02
N VAL A 349 17.71 5.27 -18.22
CA VAL A 349 18.77 6.25 -17.99
C VAL A 349 19.35 6.11 -16.58
N THR A 350 20.60 5.65 -16.51
CA THR A 350 21.41 5.69 -15.31
C THR A 350 21.69 7.15 -14.96
N LEU A 351 20.95 7.70 -14.01
CA LEU A 351 21.24 9.03 -13.46
C LEU A 351 22.48 8.93 -12.56
N TYR A 352 23.66 9.03 -13.16
CA TYR A 352 24.89 9.33 -12.43
C TYR A 352 24.97 10.82 -12.12
N GLY A 353 25.41 11.13 -10.90
CA GLY A 353 25.58 12.49 -10.41
C GLY A 353 26.60 13.28 -11.22
N ASP A 354 26.12 14.29 -11.93
CA ASP A 354 26.45 15.70 -11.73
C ASP A 354 25.45 16.49 -12.58
N ASN A 355 24.41 17.06 -11.96
CA ASN A 355 23.21 17.53 -12.67
C ASN A 355 23.48 18.56 -13.79
N LYS A 356 24.62 19.27 -13.77
CA LYS A 356 25.03 20.21 -14.84
C LYS A 356 25.59 19.51 -16.08
N VAL A 357 26.26 18.37 -15.92
CA VAL A 357 26.82 17.59 -17.04
C VAL A 357 25.68 16.89 -17.79
N THR A 358 24.72 16.33 -17.04
CA THR A 358 23.58 15.58 -17.59
C THR A 358 22.60 16.44 -18.40
N VAL A 359 22.31 17.67 -17.95
CA VAL A 359 21.41 18.58 -18.70
C VAL A 359 22.02 19.00 -20.05
N ASN A 360 23.33 19.25 -20.09
CA ASN A 360 24.04 19.58 -21.33
C ASN A 360 24.07 18.38 -22.30
N GLU A 361 24.21 17.16 -21.80
CA GLU A 361 24.11 15.94 -22.61
C GLU A 361 22.70 15.76 -23.19
N PHE A 362 21.65 15.94 -22.38
CA PHE A 362 20.27 15.90 -22.87
C PHE A 362 20.00 16.98 -23.91
N MET A 363 20.54 18.20 -23.76
CA MET A 363 20.42 19.25 -24.77
C MET A 363 21.06 18.84 -26.10
N LYS A 364 22.26 18.26 -26.07
CA LYS A 364 22.94 17.77 -27.29
C LYS A 364 22.16 16.64 -27.97
N ILE A 365 21.64 15.69 -27.20
CA ILE A 365 20.84 14.58 -27.73
C ILE A 365 19.55 15.11 -28.34
N ALA A 366 18.85 16.03 -27.67
CA ALA A 366 17.64 16.65 -28.19
C ALA A 366 17.91 17.41 -29.49
N GLN A 367 18.97 18.21 -29.56
CA GLN A 367 19.37 18.95 -30.77
C GLN A 367 19.66 18.00 -31.95
N ASN A 368 20.42 16.94 -31.72
CA ASN A 368 20.71 15.95 -32.76
C ASN A 368 19.45 15.23 -33.26
N LEU A 369 18.54 14.89 -32.34
CA LEU A 369 17.25 14.29 -32.69
C LEU A 369 16.37 15.25 -33.47
N GLU A 370 16.26 16.52 -33.05
CA GLU A 370 15.51 17.55 -33.77
C GLU A 370 16.02 17.76 -35.20
N GLU A 371 17.34 17.80 -35.39
CA GLU A 371 17.95 17.92 -36.71
C GLU A 371 17.69 16.70 -37.60
N SER A 372 17.86 15.49 -37.05
CA SER A 372 17.52 14.24 -37.74
C SER A 372 16.06 14.18 -38.17
N LEU A 373 15.16 14.56 -37.26
CA LEU A 373 13.71 14.51 -37.46
C LEU A 373 13.26 15.55 -38.49
N LYS A 374 13.89 16.73 -38.51
CA LYS A 374 13.72 17.72 -39.56
C LYS A 374 14.15 17.16 -40.92
N ASN A 375 15.34 16.58 -41.01
CA ASN A 375 15.84 15.99 -42.27
C ASN A 375 14.92 14.87 -42.79
N LEU A 376 14.39 14.04 -41.89
CA LEU A 376 13.50 12.94 -42.21
C LEU A 376 12.12 13.43 -42.66
N LYS A 377 11.55 14.46 -42.00
CA LYS A 377 10.31 15.13 -42.43
C LYS A 377 10.45 15.81 -43.79
N ASP A 378 11.59 16.46 -44.04
CA ASP A 378 11.89 17.07 -45.33
C ASP A 378 12.00 15.99 -46.43
N ALA A 379 12.61 14.84 -46.13
CA ALA A 379 12.68 13.70 -47.04
C ALA A 379 11.29 13.10 -47.31
N TYR A 380 10.50 12.89 -46.27
CA TYR A 380 9.11 12.42 -46.37
C TYR A 380 8.28 13.33 -47.27
N THR A 381 8.36 14.65 -47.06
CA THR A 381 7.64 15.65 -47.87
C THR A 381 8.04 15.58 -49.35
N ARG A 382 9.34 15.44 -49.65
CA ARG A 382 9.82 15.26 -51.02
C ARG A 382 9.23 14.02 -51.67
N VAL A 383 9.24 12.88 -50.96
CA VAL A 383 8.75 11.60 -51.50
C VAL A 383 7.23 11.61 -51.69
N CYS A 384 6.48 12.23 -50.78
CA CYS A 384 5.05 12.46 -50.96
C CYS A 384 4.75 13.32 -52.21
N ALA A 385 5.51 14.40 -52.44
CA ALA A 385 5.37 15.22 -53.63
C ALA A 385 5.70 14.45 -54.93
N TYR A 386 6.63 13.49 -54.89
CA TYR A 386 6.91 12.61 -56.04
C TYR A 386 5.71 11.70 -56.37
N LEU A 387 4.98 11.18 -55.38
CA LEU A 387 3.75 10.42 -55.59
C LEU A 387 2.64 11.26 -56.23
N GLU A 388 2.45 12.49 -55.74
CA GLU A 388 1.42 13.42 -56.24
C GLU A 388 1.63 13.81 -57.71
N ASN A 389 2.89 13.78 -58.18
CA ASN A 389 3.26 14.01 -59.58
C ASN A 389 3.08 12.79 -60.50
N GLY A 390 2.37 11.74 -60.05
CA GLY A 390 1.96 10.62 -60.89
C GLY A 390 2.96 9.45 -60.93
N HIS A 391 4.00 9.47 -60.11
CA HIS A 391 4.94 8.35 -59.97
C HIS A 391 4.47 7.38 -58.88
N ASP A 392 3.44 6.57 -59.14
CA ASP A 392 2.90 5.59 -58.19
C ASP A 392 3.59 4.21 -58.35
N GLY A 393 4.07 3.65 -57.24
CA GLY A 393 4.70 2.34 -57.18
C GLY A 393 4.66 1.76 -55.77
N VAL A 394 4.48 0.44 -55.66
CA VAL A 394 4.39 -0.29 -54.37
C VAL A 394 5.63 -0.05 -53.50
N GLU A 395 6.82 0.03 -54.10
CA GLU A 395 8.07 0.32 -53.39
C GLU A 395 8.09 1.72 -52.77
N ILE A 396 7.51 2.72 -53.45
CA ILE A 396 7.46 4.11 -52.97
C ILE A 396 6.50 4.21 -51.79
N ARG A 397 5.33 3.57 -51.88
CA ARG A 397 4.35 3.52 -50.77
C ARG A 397 4.94 2.83 -49.53
N ASN A 398 5.60 1.68 -49.70
CA ASN A 398 6.29 1.00 -48.60
C ASN A 398 7.42 1.85 -48.00
N GLY A 399 8.12 2.64 -48.83
CA GLY A 399 9.13 3.58 -48.36
C GLY A 399 8.54 4.68 -47.47
N ILE A 400 7.39 5.25 -47.87
CA ILE A 400 6.68 6.27 -47.09
C ILE A 400 6.19 5.74 -45.76
N GLU A 401 5.63 4.53 -45.72
CA GLU A 401 5.18 3.90 -44.48
C GLU A 401 6.36 3.68 -43.51
N ARG A 402 7.52 3.25 -44.01
CA ARG A 402 8.74 3.13 -43.20
C ARG A 402 9.22 4.47 -42.67
N MET A 403 9.26 5.51 -43.52
CA MET A 403 9.64 6.85 -43.09
C MET A 403 8.66 7.42 -42.06
N ALA A 404 7.35 7.21 -42.22
CA ALA A 404 6.34 7.63 -41.26
C ALA A 404 6.52 6.92 -39.90
N TYR A 405 6.82 5.62 -39.92
CA TYR A 405 7.14 4.87 -38.71
C TYR A 405 8.39 5.41 -38.02
N GLU A 406 9.45 5.67 -38.78
CA GLU A 406 10.72 6.18 -38.25
C GLU A 406 10.59 7.61 -37.70
N ILE A 407 9.80 8.47 -38.35
CA ILE A 407 9.45 9.81 -37.80
C ILE A 407 8.76 9.66 -36.45
N ASN A 408 7.73 8.81 -36.35
CA ASN A 408 6.98 8.60 -35.11
C ASN A 408 7.85 8.01 -33.99
N ASP A 409 8.77 7.09 -34.31
CA ASP A 409 9.72 6.55 -33.34
C ASP A 409 10.71 7.63 -32.83
N GLN A 410 11.25 8.46 -33.74
CA GLN A 410 12.12 9.56 -33.35
C GLN A 410 11.40 10.66 -32.55
N GLU A 411 10.12 10.96 -32.87
CA GLU A 411 9.30 11.90 -32.09
C GLU A 411 9.07 11.40 -30.65
N LYS A 412 8.82 10.09 -30.48
CA LYS A 412 8.72 9.48 -29.15
C LYS A 412 10.02 9.59 -28.36
N LYS A 413 11.17 9.32 -29.01
CA LYS A 413 12.49 9.46 -28.40
C LYS A 413 12.77 10.89 -27.97
N LEU A 414 12.48 11.86 -28.84
CA LEU A 414 12.67 13.29 -28.55
C LEU A 414 11.79 13.75 -27.37
N ASN A 415 10.51 13.40 -27.34
CA ASN A 415 9.61 13.71 -26.23
C ASN A 415 10.09 13.13 -24.89
N THR A 416 10.66 11.92 -24.93
CA THR A 416 11.24 11.26 -23.74
C THR A 416 12.46 12.03 -23.21
N VAL A 417 13.34 12.47 -24.11
CA VAL A 417 14.54 13.25 -23.77
C VAL A 417 14.17 14.63 -23.20
N ILE A 418 13.22 15.34 -23.83
CA ILE A 418 12.72 16.64 -23.35
C ILE A 418 12.09 16.49 -21.96
N SER A 419 11.23 15.49 -21.77
CA SER A 419 10.60 15.24 -20.47
C SER A 419 11.63 14.96 -19.36
N SER A 420 12.70 14.23 -19.70
CA SER A 420 13.79 13.91 -18.77
C SER A 420 14.64 15.14 -18.43
N LYS A 421 14.87 16.02 -19.40
CA LYS A 421 15.52 17.32 -19.20
C LYS A 421 14.70 18.21 -18.27
N ASP A 422 13.40 18.36 -18.52
CA ASP A 422 12.51 19.22 -17.71
C ASP A 422 12.47 18.74 -16.26
N ILE A 423 12.43 17.43 -16.04
CA ILE A 423 12.52 16.83 -14.71
C ILE A 423 13.87 17.16 -14.04
N THR A 424 14.97 17.07 -14.78
CA THR A 424 16.31 17.33 -14.23
C THR A 424 16.48 18.80 -13.85
N VAL A 425 15.94 19.71 -14.65
CA VAL A 425 15.90 21.16 -14.36
C VAL A 425 14.98 21.46 -13.17
N ALA A 426 13.82 20.81 -13.10
CA ALA A 426 12.91 20.95 -11.96
C ALA A 426 13.57 20.49 -10.64
N ASN A 427 14.31 19.38 -10.65
CA ASN A 427 15.05 18.91 -9.47
C ASN A 427 16.23 19.83 -9.08
N GLN A 428 16.82 20.59 -10.01
CA GLN A 428 17.90 21.55 -9.68
C GLN A 428 17.38 22.76 -8.89
N ASN A 429 16.11 23.11 -9.05
CA ASN A 429 15.49 24.28 -8.46
C ASN A 429 14.44 23.95 -7.38
N ALA A 430 14.25 22.67 -7.06
CA ALA A 430 13.29 22.23 -6.05
C ALA A 430 13.92 22.33 -4.65
N GLU A 431 13.25 23.03 -3.74
CA GLU A 431 13.49 22.82 -2.31
C GLU A 431 13.13 21.36 -1.95
N PRO A 432 13.88 20.71 -1.04
CA PRO A 432 13.63 19.33 -0.67
C PRO A 432 12.20 19.19 -0.14
N SER A 433 11.46 18.25 -0.72
CA SER A 433 10.07 17.97 -0.36
C SER A 433 9.92 17.79 1.17
N PRO A 434 8.97 18.49 1.81
CA PRO A 434 8.68 18.26 3.23
C PRO A 434 8.00 16.91 3.49
N LEU A 435 7.49 16.24 2.44
CA LEU A 435 6.98 14.87 2.53
C LEU A 435 8.13 13.86 2.61
N PRO A 436 8.18 12.97 3.63
CA PRO A 436 9.14 11.88 3.70
C PRO A 436 8.94 10.86 2.56
N ILE A 437 10.01 10.57 1.81
CA ILE A 437 10.00 9.60 0.70
C ILE A 437 11.13 8.59 0.88
N PHE A 438 10.82 7.31 0.69
CA PHE A 438 11.80 6.22 0.74
C PHE A 438 11.70 5.36 -0.52
N SER A 439 12.83 5.11 -1.18
CA SER A 439 12.92 4.08 -2.23
C SER A 439 13.49 2.81 -1.62
N VAL A 440 12.80 1.68 -1.80
CA VAL A 440 13.15 0.42 -1.12
C VAL A 440 13.23 -0.79 -2.06
N GLY A 441 14.25 -1.62 -1.84
CA GLY A 441 14.47 -2.92 -2.48
C GLY A 441 14.11 -4.06 -1.53
N SER A 442 12.82 -4.34 -1.39
CA SER A 442 12.32 -5.26 -0.37
C SER A 442 12.75 -6.72 -0.62
N ARG A 443 12.81 -7.19 -1.86
CA ARG A 443 13.18 -8.59 -2.18
C ARG A 443 14.68 -8.80 -1.97
N ASP A 444 15.50 -7.85 -2.42
CA ASP A 444 16.94 -7.91 -2.15
C ASP A 444 17.22 -7.89 -0.66
N PHE A 445 16.51 -7.08 0.13
CA PHE A 445 16.63 -7.09 1.59
C PHE A 445 16.27 -8.45 2.19
N LEU A 446 15.14 -9.05 1.79
CA LEU A 446 14.71 -10.36 2.28
C LEU A 446 15.71 -11.47 1.90
N ALA A 447 16.28 -11.42 0.70
CA ALA A 447 17.32 -12.35 0.26
C ALA A 447 18.64 -12.16 1.03
N LEU A 448 19.11 -10.93 1.18
CA LEU A 448 20.34 -10.59 1.91
C LEU A 448 20.26 -10.96 3.40
N THR A 449 19.07 -10.87 3.99
CA THR A 449 18.80 -11.27 5.39
C THR A 449 18.46 -12.75 5.56
N ARG A 450 18.40 -13.52 4.45
CA ARG A 450 18.03 -14.95 4.43
C ARG A 450 16.63 -15.25 4.98
N LEU A 451 15.74 -14.26 4.94
CA LEU A 451 14.33 -14.45 5.27
C LEU A 451 13.59 -15.13 4.12
N GLU A 452 13.98 -14.85 2.88
CA GLU A 452 13.50 -15.56 1.68
C GLU A 452 14.66 -16.23 0.95
N SER A 453 14.39 -17.37 0.31
CA SER A 453 15.34 -18.03 -0.57
C SER A 453 15.50 -17.25 -1.87
N GLY A 454 16.73 -16.89 -2.22
CA GLY A 454 17.02 -16.17 -3.46
C GLY A 454 18.40 -15.51 -3.42
N ARG A 455 18.84 -15.00 -4.56
CA ARG A 455 20.01 -14.10 -4.63
C ARG A 455 19.51 -12.68 -4.86
N PRO A 456 20.12 -11.67 -4.23
CA PRO A 456 19.78 -10.29 -4.53
C PRO A 456 20.09 -9.98 -5.99
N ALA A 457 19.25 -9.16 -6.61
CA ALA A 457 19.33 -8.80 -8.02
C ALA A 457 20.19 -7.54 -8.26
N VAL A 458 20.14 -6.58 -7.34
CA VAL A 458 20.75 -5.24 -7.52
C VAL A 458 21.71 -4.91 -6.38
N PHE A 459 21.32 -5.14 -5.13
CA PHE A 459 22.05 -4.69 -3.95
C PHE A 459 22.95 -5.79 -3.35
N ASN A 460 24.15 -5.39 -2.92
CA ASN A 460 25.10 -6.32 -2.30
C ASN A 460 25.12 -6.22 -0.76
N ASN A 461 24.44 -5.22 -0.19
CA ASN A 461 24.34 -5.05 1.25
C ASN A 461 22.96 -4.50 1.64
N VAL A 462 22.57 -4.74 2.89
CA VAL A 462 21.23 -4.37 3.41
C VAL A 462 21.03 -2.86 3.54
N GLU A 463 22.09 -2.08 3.68
CA GLU A 463 22.00 -0.62 3.83
C GLU A 463 21.62 0.08 2.52
N GLN A 464 21.98 -0.52 1.39
CA GLN A 464 21.65 -0.03 0.05
C GLN A 464 20.18 -0.23 -0.31
N THR A 465 19.46 -1.11 0.39
CA THR A 465 18.07 -1.44 0.03
C THR A 465 17.06 -0.41 0.52
N GLY A 466 17.46 0.61 1.29
CA GLY A 466 16.56 1.64 1.84
C GLY A 466 15.68 1.16 3.01
N ILE A 467 15.60 -0.15 3.27
CA ILE A 467 14.78 -0.71 4.35
C ILE A 467 15.27 -0.30 5.74
N PRO A 468 16.59 -0.33 6.06
CA PRO A 468 17.06 0.11 7.38
C PRO A 468 16.68 1.56 7.72
N GLN A 469 16.77 2.46 6.74
CA GLN A 469 16.37 3.87 6.90
C GLN A 469 14.87 4.01 7.13
N LEU A 470 14.05 3.22 6.40
CA LEU A 470 12.60 3.19 6.61
C LEU A 470 12.23 2.64 8.00
N VAL A 471 12.89 1.59 8.48
CA VAL A 471 12.69 1.03 9.83
C VAL A 471 13.02 2.06 10.90
N GLN A 472 14.14 2.76 10.74
CA GLN A 472 14.55 3.81 11.67
C GLN A 472 13.53 4.95 11.69
N TYR A 473 13.08 5.39 10.51
CA TYR A 473 12.04 6.42 10.39
C TYR A 473 10.73 6.00 11.07
N ILE A 474 10.25 4.77 10.84
CA ILE A 474 9.04 4.25 11.49
C ILE A 474 9.20 4.30 13.02
N ARG A 475 10.35 3.88 13.56
CA ARG A 475 10.61 3.98 15.00
C ARG A 475 10.59 5.41 15.51
N ASP A 476 11.10 6.35 14.71
CA ASP A 476 11.21 7.75 15.08
C ASP A 476 9.89 8.53 14.96
N ILE A 477 8.95 8.07 14.13
CA ILE A 477 7.66 8.75 13.91
C ILE A 477 6.84 8.93 15.20
N VAL A 478 7.04 8.05 16.18
CA VAL A 478 6.42 8.14 17.52
C VAL A 478 6.99 9.29 18.36
N LEU A 479 8.24 9.69 18.08
CA LEU A 479 9.00 10.64 18.88
C LEU A 479 8.77 12.10 18.46
N VAL A 480 8.31 12.35 17.23
CA VAL A 480 8.32 13.68 16.60
C VAL A 480 7.31 14.66 17.22
N LEU A 481 6.19 14.20 17.78
CA LEU A 481 5.18 15.13 18.34
C LEU A 481 5.47 15.65 19.75
N LYS A 482 6.60 15.28 20.38
CA LYS A 482 7.04 15.92 21.64
C LYS A 482 7.69 17.30 21.45
N LYS A 483 7.83 17.79 20.21
CA LYS A 483 8.47 19.09 19.91
C LYS A 483 7.53 20.28 19.74
N MET A 484 6.21 20.12 19.87
CA MET A 484 5.24 21.22 19.72
C MET A 484 4.43 21.53 20.98
N THR A 485 5.09 21.57 22.14
CA THR A 485 4.57 22.35 23.29
C THR A 485 5.74 23.16 23.84
N GLY A 486 5.97 24.31 23.20
CA GLY A 486 6.72 25.42 23.77
C GLY A 486 5.82 26.23 24.69
#